data_AF-A0A0B1SYM7-F1
#
_entry.id   AF-A0A0B1SYM7-F1
#
_cell.length_a   1.000
_cell.length_b   1.000
_cell.length_c   1.000
_cell.angle_alpha   90.00
_cell.angle_beta   90.00
_cell.angle_gamma   90.00
#
_symmetry.space_group_name_H-M   'P 1'
#
loop_
_entity.id
_entity.type
_entity.pdbx_description
1 polymer ?
#
loop_
_entity_poly.entity_id
_entity_poly.type
_entity_poly.pdbx_seq_one_letter_code
_entity_poly.pdbx_strand_id
1 'polypeptide(L)'
;MVVARSSLFPPSAKSLLLQETYAGGLSCTVTDEKGFLWDMGGHITFNHNFPYYEKAVKWAVDEWNSLHRNCMVDMNYLYDTAGIHLVPYPAQFAVPLFPEEVKQNCLKDLKERYEKEPEGNPENFEDWVLKHFGPTILAVFSKPYTKKVWTVDPTKMSPNWVGTRVAKLPQQKLEELCAMNQEELATADFGWGPNSCFTFPTYGGTGNVWNSMTKKLPKDWFRFNSKVDSLRKIQKYD
;
A
#
# COMPACT_ATOMS: atom_id res chain seq x y z
N MET A 1 -18.94 5.48 6.81
CA MET A 1 -19.54 6.59 7.59
C MET A 1 -20.78 7.05 6.86
N VAL A 2 -21.97 6.76 7.39
CA VAL A 2 -23.23 7.28 6.83
C VAL A 2 -23.59 8.53 7.61
N VAL A 3 -23.61 9.69 6.95
CA VAL A 3 -24.19 10.91 7.53
C VAL A 3 -25.69 10.82 7.27
N ALA A 4 -26.44 10.30 8.25
CA ALA A 4 -27.88 10.15 8.13
C ALA A 4 -28.60 11.27 8.89
N ARG A 5 -29.65 11.83 8.29
CA ARG A 5 -30.72 12.48 9.05
C ARG A 5 -31.63 11.37 9.54
N SER A 6 -31.64 11.11 10.84
CA SER A 6 -32.58 10.17 11.46
C SER A 6 -33.78 10.96 12.00
N SER A 7 -34.98 10.37 11.93
CA SER A 7 -36.19 10.91 12.55
C SER A 7 -36.12 10.96 14.09
N LEU A 8 -35.08 10.35 14.68
CA LEU A 8 -34.80 10.38 16.11
C LEU A 8 -34.00 11.61 16.54
N PHE A 9 -33.53 12.46 15.62
CA PHE A 9 -32.65 13.60 15.93
C PHE A 9 -33.10 14.92 15.28
N PRO A 10 -32.84 16.07 15.92
CA PRO A 10 -33.19 17.36 15.36
C PRO A 10 -32.49 17.59 13.99
N PRO A 11 -33.16 18.23 13.02
CA PRO A 11 -32.67 18.40 11.64
C PRO A 11 -31.31 19.10 11.49
N SER A 12 -30.85 19.80 12.54
CA SER A 12 -29.59 20.56 12.60
C SER A 12 -28.41 19.76 13.17
N ALA A 13 -28.63 18.57 13.75
CA ALA A 13 -27.57 17.79 14.37
C ALA A 13 -26.84 16.89 13.35
N LYS A 14 -25.54 17.14 13.16
CA LYS A 14 -24.66 16.18 12.49
C LYS A 14 -24.46 14.99 13.43
N SER A 15 -24.93 13.80 13.04
CA SER A 15 -24.71 12.56 13.78
C SER A 15 -23.91 11.58 12.94
N LEU A 16 -22.88 11.00 13.56
CA LEU A 16 -22.01 9.96 13.04
C LEU A 16 -22.32 8.68 13.82
N LEU A 17 -22.89 7.69 13.13
CA LEU A 17 -23.20 6.39 13.70
C LEU A 17 -22.03 5.43 13.39
N LEU A 18 -21.50 4.80 14.43
CA LEU A 18 -20.44 3.81 14.35
C LEU A 18 -20.92 2.53 15.04
N GLN A 19 -20.82 1.40 14.35
CA GLN A 19 -21.15 0.10 14.94
C GLN A 19 -20.19 -0.27 16.07
N GLU A 20 -18.90 0.02 15.91
CA GLU A 20 -17.87 -0.31 16.89
C GLU A 20 -17.91 0.61 18.12
N THR A 21 -17.19 0.21 19.17
CA THR A 21 -16.96 1.02 20.38
C THR A 21 -15.85 2.07 20.19
N TYR A 22 -15.13 2.02 19.08
CA TYR A 22 -13.96 2.85 18.78
C TYR A 22 -14.06 3.48 17.38
N ALA A 23 -13.22 4.50 17.13
CA ALA A 23 -13.10 5.13 15.81
C ALA A 23 -11.94 4.52 15.00
N GLY A 24 -12.05 4.57 13.67
CA GLY A 24 -10.95 4.22 12.75
C GLY A 24 -11.26 3.09 11.77
N GLY A 25 -12.29 2.27 12.01
CA GLY A 25 -12.66 1.18 11.09
C GLY A 25 -11.49 0.24 10.81
N LEU A 26 -11.14 0.01 9.54
CA LEU A 26 -9.98 -0.81 9.14
C LEU A 26 -8.62 -0.20 9.50
N SER A 27 -8.56 1.06 9.93
CA SER A 27 -7.34 1.70 10.42
C SER A 27 -7.31 1.77 11.94
N CYS A 28 -7.95 0.83 12.63
CA CYS A 28 -7.88 0.70 14.07
C CYS A 28 -6.61 -0.04 14.53
N THR A 29 -6.37 0.06 15.83
CA THR A 29 -5.34 -0.69 16.56
C THR A 29 -6.02 -1.39 17.71
N VAL A 30 -5.70 -2.66 17.93
CA VAL A 30 -6.14 -3.44 19.09
C VAL A 30 -4.94 -3.78 19.96
N THR A 31 -5.15 -3.89 21.26
CA THR A 31 -4.13 -4.36 22.21
C THR A 31 -4.46 -5.78 22.61
N ASP A 32 -3.50 -6.70 22.53
CA ASP A 32 -3.69 -8.06 23.03
C ASP A 32 -3.52 -8.15 24.56
N GLU A 33 -3.81 -9.33 25.12
CA GLU A 33 -3.73 -9.59 26.56
C GLU A 33 -2.31 -9.44 27.14
N LYS A 34 -1.28 -9.46 26.28
CA LYS A 34 0.13 -9.30 26.65
C LYS A 34 0.62 -7.86 26.47
N GLY A 35 -0.24 -6.95 26.02
CA GLY A 35 0.09 -5.55 25.82
C GLY A 35 0.69 -5.22 24.44
N PHE A 36 0.74 -6.15 23.50
CA PHE A 36 1.18 -5.84 22.13
C PHE A 36 0.07 -5.13 21.35
N LEU A 37 0.47 -4.17 20.52
CA LEU A 37 -0.41 -3.42 19.64
C LEU A 37 -0.44 -4.05 18.25
N TRP A 38 -1.65 -4.22 17.71
CA TRP A 38 -1.90 -4.81 16.40
C TRP A 38 -2.78 -3.88 15.58
N ASP A 39 -2.23 -3.32 14.51
CA ASP A 39 -3.02 -2.66 13.46
C ASP A 39 -3.66 -3.73 12.57
N MET A 40 -4.78 -3.40 11.92
CA MET A 40 -5.43 -4.28 10.95
C MET A 40 -4.69 -4.28 9.60
N GLY A 41 -3.45 -4.77 9.61
CA GLY A 41 -2.49 -4.69 8.51
C GLY A 41 -1.44 -3.60 8.69
N GLY A 42 -0.45 -3.55 7.80
CA GLY A 42 0.64 -2.57 7.86
C GLY A 42 0.20 -1.19 7.37
N HIS A 43 -0.16 -0.31 8.29
CA HIS A 43 -0.57 1.07 7.98
C HIS A 43 0.57 2.06 8.23
N ILE A 44 0.67 3.05 7.34
CA ILE A 44 1.62 4.16 7.44
C ILE A 44 0.95 5.46 6.96
N THR A 45 1.35 6.60 7.53
CA THR A 45 0.91 7.91 7.08
C THR A 45 1.97 8.55 6.20
N PHE A 46 1.65 8.92 4.96
CA PHE A 46 2.59 9.62 4.09
C PHE A 46 1.89 10.76 3.35
N ASN A 47 2.67 11.65 2.73
CA ASN A 47 2.12 12.80 2.04
C ASN A 47 1.45 12.36 0.72
N HIS A 48 0.16 12.65 0.60
CA HIS A 48 -0.64 12.37 -0.60
C HIS A 48 -0.88 13.63 -1.45
N ASN A 49 -0.13 14.72 -1.20
CA ASN A 49 -0.38 16.06 -1.74
C ASN A 49 -1.78 16.61 -1.40
N PHE A 50 -2.31 16.24 -0.23
CA PHE A 50 -3.56 16.76 0.32
C PHE A 50 -3.30 17.53 1.63
N PRO A 51 -3.11 18.86 1.58
CA PRO A 51 -2.77 19.66 2.75
C PRO A 51 -3.78 19.56 3.89
N TYR A 52 -5.06 19.31 3.58
CA TYR A 52 -6.10 19.14 4.58
C TYR A 52 -5.91 17.86 5.41
N TYR A 53 -5.56 16.74 4.75
CA TYR A 53 -5.30 15.48 5.43
C TYR A 53 -4.12 15.62 6.40
N GLU A 54 -3.02 16.19 5.92
CA GLU A 54 -1.81 16.39 6.73
C GLU A 54 -2.10 17.27 7.97
N LYS A 55 -2.83 18.37 7.78
CA LYS A 55 -3.27 19.22 8.90
C LYS A 55 -4.15 18.46 9.88
N ALA A 56 -5.08 17.65 9.39
CA ALA A 56 -6.01 16.91 10.24
C ALA A 56 -5.30 15.84 11.09
N VAL A 57 -4.37 15.06 10.50
CA VAL A 57 -3.64 14.03 11.26
C VAL A 57 -2.66 14.61 12.25
N LYS A 58 -1.95 15.70 11.90
CA LYS A 58 -1.07 16.45 12.82
C LYS A 58 -1.85 17.14 13.93
N TRP A 59 -3.07 17.60 13.65
CA TRP A 59 -3.95 18.14 14.68
C TRP A 59 -4.46 17.05 15.63
N ALA A 60 -4.70 15.84 15.13
CA ALA A 60 -5.22 14.73 15.92
C ALA A 60 -4.20 14.18 16.92
N VAL A 61 -2.94 14.02 16.52
CA VAL A 61 -1.87 13.39 17.31
C VAL A 61 -0.67 14.32 17.42
N ASP A 62 -0.17 14.51 18.64
CA ASP A 62 0.88 15.48 18.92
C ASP A 62 2.30 14.91 18.67
N GLU A 63 2.50 13.60 18.86
CA GLU A 63 3.80 12.93 18.73
C GLU A 63 3.83 11.88 17.60
N TRP A 64 4.84 12.01 16.73
CA TRP A 64 5.02 11.17 15.54
C TRP A 64 6.46 10.73 15.38
N ASN A 65 6.65 9.48 14.97
CA ASN A 65 7.91 9.02 14.40
C ASN A 65 7.94 9.35 12.91
N SER A 66 9.08 9.84 12.41
CA SER A 66 9.35 9.98 10.97
C SER A 66 10.40 8.95 10.57
N LEU A 67 10.09 8.12 9.57
CA LEU A 67 10.92 7.00 9.16
C LEU A 67 11.20 7.03 7.67
N HIS A 68 12.40 6.56 7.30
CA HIS A 68 12.72 6.14 5.95
C HIS A 68 12.36 4.66 5.80
N ARG A 69 11.66 4.33 4.71
CA ARG A 69 11.21 2.97 4.45
C ARG A 69 12.39 2.05 4.16
N ASN A 70 12.59 1.06 5.01
CA ASN A 70 13.41 -0.11 4.73
C ASN A 70 12.48 -1.30 4.43
N CYS A 71 12.35 -1.65 3.15
CA CYS A 71 11.43 -2.69 2.68
C CYS A 71 12.19 -3.70 1.82
N MET A 72 12.10 -4.96 2.22
CA MET A 72 12.72 -6.08 1.54
C MET A 72 11.65 -7.07 1.08
N VAL A 73 11.91 -7.73 -0.03
CA VAL A 73 11.06 -8.76 -0.61
C VAL A 73 11.75 -10.10 -0.46
N ASP A 74 11.07 -11.04 0.17
CA ASP A 74 11.52 -12.41 0.28
C ASP A 74 11.32 -13.14 -1.06
N MET A 75 12.43 -13.45 -1.70
CA MET A 75 12.52 -14.18 -2.96
C MET A 75 13.08 -15.60 -2.76
N ASN A 76 13.03 -16.15 -1.54
CA ASN A 76 13.60 -17.45 -1.20
C ASN A 76 13.16 -18.57 -2.17
N TYR A 77 11.92 -18.54 -2.66
CA TYR A 77 11.42 -19.53 -3.62
C TYR A 77 12.13 -19.53 -4.99
N LEU A 78 12.90 -18.49 -5.31
CA LEU A 78 13.76 -18.47 -6.51
C LEU A 78 15.08 -19.21 -6.32
N TYR A 79 15.45 -19.52 -5.09
CA TYR A 79 16.71 -20.13 -4.75
C TYR A 79 16.43 -21.54 -4.25
N ASP A 80 17.07 -22.55 -4.85
CA ASP A 80 17.00 -23.94 -4.39
C ASP A 80 17.94 -24.18 -3.19
N THR A 81 17.89 -23.27 -2.22
CA THR A 81 18.78 -23.28 -1.04
C THR A 81 18.01 -22.86 0.20
N ALA A 82 18.32 -23.48 1.34
CA ALA A 82 17.73 -23.09 2.61
C ALA A 82 18.24 -21.70 3.03
N GLY A 83 17.33 -20.82 3.45
CA GLY A 83 17.67 -19.48 3.92
C GLY A 83 16.55 -18.48 3.75
N ILE A 84 16.88 -17.20 3.96
CA ILE A 84 16.04 -16.06 3.59
C ILE A 84 16.82 -15.28 2.55
N HIS A 85 16.26 -15.16 1.35
CA HIS A 85 16.86 -14.39 0.25
C HIS A 85 16.07 -13.10 0.05
N LEU A 86 16.54 -12.04 0.70
CA LEU A 86 15.90 -10.74 0.68
C LEU A 86 16.49 -9.87 -0.42
N VAL A 87 15.61 -9.28 -1.23
CA VAL A 87 15.98 -8.25 -2.20
C VAL A 87 15.30 -6.91 -1.87
N PRO A 88 15.93 -5.76 -2.15
CA PRO A 88 15.30 -4.46 -1.91
C PRO A 88 14.02 -4.27 -2.74
N TYR A 89 13.02 -3.63 -2.15
CA TYR A 89 11.88 -3.12 -2.92
C TYR A 89 12.31 -1.91 -3.78
N PRO A 90 11.82 -1.79 -5.04
CA PRO A 90 10.93 -2.71 -5.75
C PRO A 90 11.67 -3.95 -6.27
N ALA A 91 11.10 -5.15 -6.09
CA ALA A 91 11.79 -6.39 -6.46
C ALA A 91 12.14 -6.46 -7.96
N GLN A 92 11.33 -5.87 -8.84
CA GLN A 92 11.63 -5.81 -10.27
C GLN A 92 12.88 -4.98 -10.60
N PHE A 93 13.41 -4.18 -9.67
CA PHE A 93 14.69 -3.46 -9.83
C PHE A 93 15.87 -4.28 -9.30
N ALA A 94 15.61 -5.30 -8.48
CA ALA A 94 16.61 -6.16 -7.88
C ALA A 94 17.12 -7.27 -8.80
N VAL A 95 16.92 -7.14 -10.12
CA VAL A 95 17.45 -8.08 -11.14
C VAL A 95 18.93 -8.40 -10.95
N PRO A 96 19.84 -7.46 -10.60
CA PRO A 96 21.24 -7.78 -10.39
C PRO A 96 21.52 -8.79 -9.26
N LEU A 97 20.57 -8.92 -8.31
CA LEU A 97 20.65 -9.78 -7.13
C LEU A 97 19.97 -11.16 -7.32
N PHE A 98 19.28 -11.37 -8.43
CA PHE A 98 18.62 -12.65 -8.73
C PHE A 98 19.65 -13.75 -9.07
N PRO A 99 19.26 -15.05 -8.98
CA PRO A 99 20.09 -16.14 -9.47
C PRO A 99 20.51 -15.90 -10.92
N GLU A 100 21.72 -16.32 -11.29
CA GLU A 100 22.35 -15.94 -12.56
C GLU A 100 21.46 -16.24 -13.78
N GLU A 101 20.85 -17.43 -13.85
CA GLU A 101 19.96 -17.80 -14.95
C GLU A 101 18.72 -16.87 -15.03
N VAL A 102 18.07 -16.60 -13.90
CA VAL A 102 16.91 -15.70 -13.81
C VAL A 102 17.30 -14.28 -14.18
N LYS A 103 18.47 -13.82 -13.69
CA LYS A 103 19.03 -12.51 -14.02
C LYS A 103 19.24 -12.37 -15.53
N GLN A 104 19.89 -13.32 -16.18
CA GLN A 104 20.13 -13.26 -17.63
C GLN A 104 18.82 -13.24 -18.43
N ASN A 105 17.82 -14.03 -18.03
CA ASN A 105 16.49 -14.02 -18.66
C ASN A 105 15.77 -12.68 -18.47
N CYS A 106 15.80 -12.10 -17.25
CA CYS A 106 15.27 -10.77 -16.99
C CYS A 106 15.98 -9.69 -17.84
N LEU A 107 17.30 -9.73 -17.94
CA LEU A 107 18.07 -8.76 -18.73
C LEU A 107 17.74 -8.85 -20.21
N LYS A 108 17.55 -10.07 -20.74
CA LYS A 108 17.10 -10.29 -22.12
C LYS A 108 15.71 -9.69 -22.36
N ASP A 109 14.73 -10.05 -21.54
CA ASP A 109 13.36 -9.56 -21.65
C ASP A 109 13.28 -8.02 -21.58
N LEU A 110 14.01 -7.42 -20.65
CA LEU A 110 14.07 -5.96 -20.47
C LEU A 110 14.77 -5.28 -21.64
N LYS A 111 15.86 -5.85 -22.15
CA LYS A 111 16.58 -5.32 -23.32
C LYS A 111 15.69 -5.31 -24.56
N GLU A 112 15.03 -6.43 -24.86
CA GLU A 112 14.09 -6.53 -26.00
C GLU A 112 13.01 -5.45 -25.91
N ARG A 113 12.48 -5.22 -24.70
CA ARG A 113 11.50 -4.16 -24.44
C ARG A 113 12.06 -2.75 -24.66
N TYR A 114 13.28 -2.46 -24.19
CA TYR A 114 13.88 -1.12 -24.34
C TYR A 114 14.20 -0.80 -25.80
N GLU A 115 14.62 -1.80 -26.57
CA GLU A 115 14.90 -1.66 -28.01
C GLU A 115 13.61 -1.51 -28.83
N LYS A 116 12.54 -2.21 -28.43
CA LYS A 116 11.24 -2.14 -29.09
C LYS A 116 10.11 -2.19 -28.08
N GLU A 117 9.47 -1.05 -27.86
CA GLU A 117 8.29 -1.00 -26.99
C GLU A 117 7.15 -1.87 -27.57
N PRO A 118 6.58 -2.80 -26.78
CA PRO A 118 5.48 -3.63 -27.25
C PRO A 118 4.25 -2.77 -27.63
N GLU A 119 3.68 -3.07 -28.80
CA GLU A 119 2.47 -2.41 -29.30
C GLU A 119 1.22 -2.82 -28.51
N GLY A 120 0.14 -2.03 -28.64
CA GLY A 120 -1.16 -2.31 -28.02
C GLY A 120 -1.31 -1.81 -26.57
N ASN A 121 -2.55 -1.74 -26.11
CA ASN A 121 -2.87 -1.36 -24.73
C ASN A 121 -3.14 -2.62 -23.91
N PRO A 122 -2.55 -2.76 -22.71
CA PRO A 122 -2.84 -3.87 -21.82
C PRO A 122 -4.34 -3.95 -21.48
N GLU A 123 -4.94 -5.14 -21.58
CA GLU A 123 -6.35 -5.36 -21.20
C GLU A 123 -6.49 -5.68 -19.71
N ASN A 124 -5.48 -6.35 -19.15
CA ASN A 124 -5.40 -6.75 -17.76
C ASN A 124 -4.02 -6.47 -17.14
N PHE A 125 -3.87 -6.77 -15.85
CA PHE A 125 -2.62 -6.52 -15.13
C PHE A 125 -1.47 -7.44 -15.57
N GLU A 126 -1.75 -8.68 -15.98
CA GLU A 126 -0.73 -9.59 -16.53
C GLU A 126 -0.15 -9.04 -17.83
N ASP A 127 -1.00 -8.61 -18.76
CA ASP A 127 -0.57 -7.96 -20.01
C ASP A 127 0.28 -6.71 -19.73
N TRP A 128 -0.10 -5.95 -18.69
CA TRP A 128 0.65 -4.75 -18.31
C TRP A 128 2.05 -5.09 -17.80
N VAL A 129 2.18 -6.15 -17.00
CA VAL A 129 3.50 -6.64 -16.55
C VAL A 129 4.29 -7.19 -17.73
N LEU A 130 3.70 -7.97 -18.63
CA LEU A 130 4.39 -8.48 -19.82
C LEU A 130 4.92 -7.34 -20.68
N LYS A 131 4.09 -6.34 -20.96
CA LYS A 131 4.48 -5.15 -21.72
C LYS A 131 5.61 -4.37 -21.06
N HIS A 132 5.66 -4.33 -19.73
CA HIS A 132 6.60 -3.50 -18.98
C HIS A 132 7.82 -4.22 -18.39
N PHE A 133 7.82 -5.54 -18.27
CA PHE A 133 8.92 -6.26 -17.63
C PHE A 133 9.24 -7.58 -18.30
N GLY A 134 8.36 -8.06 -19.18
CA GLY A 134 8.51 -9.33 -19.86
C GLY A 134 8.08 -10.54 -19.03
N PRO A 135 8.15 -11.73 -19.66
CA PRO A 135 7.65 -12.97 -19.08
C PRO A 135 8.41 -13.43 -17.83
N THR A 136 9.72 -13.16 -17.73
CA THR A 136 10.52 -13.63 -16.60
C THR A 136 10.09 -12.96 -15.30
N ILE A 137 10.04 -11.61 -15.26
CA ILE A 137 9.58 -10.88 -14.06
C ILE A 137 8.12 -11.22 -13.71
N LEU A 138 7.27 -11.41 -14.72
CA LEU A 138 5.90 -11.89 -14.49
C LEU A 138 5.91 -13.21 -13.72
N ALA A 139 6.65 -14.20 -14.22
CA ALA A 139 6.67 -15.55 -13.66
C ALA A 139 7.31 -15.61 -12.28
N VAL A 140 8.46 -14.95 -12.13
CA VAL A 140 9.31 -15.06 -10.93
C VAL A 140 8.96 -14.07 -9.83
N PHE A 141 8.05 -13.11 -10.06
CA PHE A 141 7.66 -12.15 -9.02
C PHE A 141 6.21 -11.71 -9.15
N SER A 142 5.85 -11.01 -10.24
CA SER A 142 4.59 -10.25 -10.25
C SER A 142 3.34 -11.13 -10.17
N LYS A 143 3.29 -12.26 -10.88
CA LYS A 143 2.15 -13.19 -10.85
C LYS A 143 1.99 -13.89 -9.50
N PRO A 144 3.03 -14.56 -8.93
CA PRO A 144 2.88 -15.21 -7.62
C PRO A 144 2.59 -14.21 -6.50
N TYR A 145 3.28 -13.05 -6.48
CA TYR A 145 3.04 -12.01 -5.49
C TYR A 145 1.62 -11.46 -5.56
N THR A 146 1.13 -11.16 -6.77
CA THR A 146 -0.22 -10.62 -6.96
C THR A 146 -1.30 -11.60 -6.53
N LYS A 147 -1.16 -12.88 -6.91
CA LYS A 147 -2.10 -13.91 -6.44
C LYS A 147 -2.10 -14.04 -4.93
N LYS A 148 -0.93 -13.94 -4.29
CA LYS A 148 -0.80 -14.02 -2.83
C LYS A 148 -1.47 -12.83 -2.12
N VAL A 149 -1.26 -11.61 -2.62
CA VAL A 149 -1.81 -10.38 -2.01
C VAL A 149 -3.30 -10.20 -2.30
N TRP A 150 -3.69 -10.38 -3.56
CA TRP A 150 -5.04 -10.05 -4.03
C TRP A 150 -5.99 -11.23 -4.02
N THR A 151 -5.48 -12.46 -3.88
CA THR A 151 -6.26 -13.71 -3.99
C THR A 151 -6.98 -13.87 -5.35
N VAL A 152 -6.54 -13.10 -6.36
CA VAL A 152 -7.14 -13.00 -7.69
C VAL A 152 -6.05 -13.18 -8.74
N ASP A 153 -6.41 -13.83 -9.84
CA ASP A 153 -5.51 -13.99 -10.99
C ASP A 153 -5.28 -12.62 -11.68
N PRO A 154 -4.03 -12.21 -11.99
CA PRO A 154 -3.76 -10.91 -12.60
C PRO A 154 -4.46 -10.69 -13.95
N THR A 155 -4.82 -11.76 -14.67
CA THR A 155 -5.64 -11.69 -15.89
C THR A 155 -7.06 -11.15 -15.65
N LYS A 156 -7.54 -11.17 -14.39
CA LYS A 156 -8.86 -10.67 -13.98
C LYS A 156 -8.82 -9.26 -13.38
N MET A 157 -7.66 -8.62 -13.36
CA MET A 157 -7.46 -7.31 -12.76
C MET A 157 -7.26 -6.26 -13.84
N SER A 158 -7.99 -5.14 -13.76
CA SER A 158 -7.74 -3.98 -14.63
C SER A 158 -6.32 -3.44 -14.43
N PRO A 159 -5.64 -2.90 -15.46
CA PRO A 159 -4.31 -2.29 -15.30
C PRO A 159 -4.34 -0.84 -14.82
N ASN A 160 -5.52 -0.19 -14.72
CA ASN A 160 -5.61 1.27 -14.52
C ASN A 160 -5.09 1.79 -13.17
N TRP A 161 -4.93 0.93 -12.17
CA TRP A 161 -4.50 1.31 -10.81
C TRP A 161 -2.98 1.34 -10.62
N VAL A 162 -2.20 0.82 -11.59
CA VAL A 162 -0.76 0.57 -11.44
C VAL A 162 0.10 1.84 -11.35
N GLY A 163 -0.39 2.98 -11.87
CA GLY A 163 0.42 4.20 -12.06
C GLY A 163 1.09 4.75 -10.80
N THR A 164 0.50 4.54 -9.62
CA THR A 164 1.07 4.95 -8.32
C THR A 164 1.57 3.77 -7.48
N ARG A 165 1.46 2.53 -7.99
CA ARG A 165 1.67 1.29 -7.23
C ARG A 165 2.79 0.40 -7.78
N VAL A 166 3.09 0.45 -9.08
CA VAL A 166 4.13 -0.38 -9.69
C VAL A 166 5.18 0.49 -10.38
N ALA A 167 6.41 0.43 -9.86
CA ALA A 167 7.55 1.17 -10.39
C ALA A 167 7.97 0.64 -11.76
N LYS A 168 7.95 1.50 -12.79
CA LYS A 168 8.61 1.21 -14.07
C LYS A 168 10.11 1.32 -13.88
N LEU A 169 10.86 0.34 -14.39
CA LEU A 169 12.32 0.33 -14.39
C LEU A 169 12.84 1.02 -15.66
N PRO A 170 13.54 2.16 -15.55
CA PRO A 170 14.25 2.76 -16.69
C PRO A 170 15.53 1.99 -17.01
N GLN A 171 15.94 1.97 -18.29
CA GLN A 171 17.16 1.30 -18.73
C GLN A 171 18.40 1.81 -17.99
N GLN A 172 18.59 3.12 -17.92
CA GLN A 172 19.71 3.74 -17.20
C GLN A 172 19.82 3.24 -15.75
N LYS A 173 18.68 3.16 -15.03
CA LYS A 173 18.68 2.70 -13.65
C LYS A 173 19.06 1.22 -13.53
N LEU A 174 18.62 0.38 -14.47
CA LEU A 174 19.04 -1.01 -14.52
C LEU A 174 20.55 -1.13 -14.76
N GLU A 175 21.08 -0.37 -15.71
CA GLU A 175 22.52 -0.36 -16.03
C GLU A 175 23.36 0.12 -14.84
N GLU A 176 22.93 1.19 -14.15
CA GLU A 176 23.54 1.67 -12.90
C GLU A 176 23.60 0.57 -11.83
N LEU A 177 22.48 -0.12 -11.59
CA LEU A 177 22.43 -1.19 -10.59
C LEU A 177 23.25 -2.42 -11.02
N CYS A 178 23.26 -2.78 -12.30
CA CYS A 178 24.06 -3.89 -12.82
C CYS A 178 25.57 -3.64 -12.76
N ALA A 179 26.00 -2.38 -12.77
CA ALA A 179 27.40 -1.99 -12.67
C ALA A 179 27.95 -2.05 -11.23
N MET A 180 27.06 -2.11 -10.24
CA MET A 180 27.44 -2.18 -8.82
C MET A 180 27.85 -3.59 -8.40
N ASN A 181 28.79 -3.66 -7.47
CA ASN A 181 29.14 -4.92 -6.79
C ASN A 181 28.15 -5.23 -5.64
N GLN A 182 28.31 -6.41 -5.02
CA GLN A 182 27.39 -6.88 -3.98
C GLN A 182 27.34 -5.98 -2.73
N GLU A 183 28.46 -5.37 -2.34
CA GLU A 183 28.55 -4.47 -1.17
C GLU A 183 27.85 -3.14 -1.46
N GLU A 184 28.04 -2.61 -2.67
CA GLU A 184 27.35 -1.41 -3.15
C GLU A 184 25.83 -1.63 -3.23
N LEU A 185 25.40 -2.77 -3.79
CA LEU A 185 23.99 -3.12 -3.89
C LEU A 185 23.30 -3.29 -2.53
N ALA A 186 24.03 -3.71 -1.49
CA ALA A 186 23.49 -3.87 -0.14
C ALA A 186 23.05 -2.53 0.49
N THR A 187 23.60 -1.40 0.02
CA THR A 187 23.29 -0.06 0.52
C THR A 187 22.72 0.88 -0.55
N ALA A 188 22.55 0.39 -1.78
CA ALA A 188 22.06 1.18 -2.89
C ALA A 188 20.61 1.65 -2.70
N ASP A 189 20.31 2.84 -3.18
CA ASP A 189 18.94 3.31 -3.29
C ASP A 189 18.29 2.75 -4.57
N PHE A 190 17.52 1.68 -4.39
CA PHE A 190 16.64 1.15 -5.44
C PHE A 190 15.48 2.12 -5.71
N GLY A 191 15.17 2.97 -4.73
CA GLY A 191 14.25 4.09 -4.85
C GLY A 191 12.82 3.68 -5.14
N TRP A 192 11.95 4.69 -5.20
CA TRP A 192 10.58 4.62 -5.69
C TRP A 192 9.46 4.46 -4.64
N GLY A 193 8.42 5.27 -4.87
CA GLY A 193 7.13 5.20 -4.20
C GLY A 193 6.83 6.47 -3.38
N PRO A 194 5.56 6.91 -3.31
CA PRO A 194 5.16 8.09 -2.53
C PRO A 194 5.33 7.91 -1.01
N ASN A 195 5.66 6.70 -0.57
CA ASN A 195 5.83 6.30 0.82
C ASN A 195 7.29 5.95 1.18
N SER A 196 8.28 6.48 0.43
CA SER A 196 9.71 6.31 0.76
C SER A 196 10.04 6.90 2.13
N CYS A 197 9.39 8.01 2.49
CA CYS A 197 9.33 8.53 3.84
C CYS A 197 7.88 8.49 4.32
N PHE A 198 7.68 8.10 5.57
CA PHE A 198 6.37 8.05 6.18
C PHE A 198 6.45 8.36 7.68
N THR A 199 5.31 8.67 8.26
CA THR A 199 5.13 8.86 9.69
C THR A 199 4.23 7.78 10.28
N PHE A 200 4.48 7.49 11.56
CA PHE A 200 3.66 6.58 12.35
C PHE A 200 3.50 7.16 13.76
N PRO A 201 2.31 7.09 14.39
CA PRO A 201 2.13 7.61 15.75
C PRO A 201 3.11 6.98 16.73
N THR A 202 3.70 7.80 17.62
CA THR A 202 4.65 7.27 18.62
C THR A 202 4.00 6.25 19.56
N TYR A 203 2.71 6.43 19.84
CA TYR A 203 1.93 5.57 20.73
C TYR A 203 0.57 5.20 20.12
N GLY A 204 0.06 4.02 20.50
CA GLY A 204 -1.31 3.58 20.24
C GLY A 204 -1.63 3.15 18.81
N GLY A 205 -0.61 2.95 17.97
CA GLY A 205 -0.73 2.51 16.58
C GLY A 205 -1.52 3.48 15.68
N THR A 206 -1.88 3.05 14.48
CA THR A 206 -2.64 3.87 13.53
C THR A 206 -4.01 4.29 14.07
N GLY A 207 -4.63 3.43 14.88
CA GLY A 207 -5.91 3.70 15.54
C GLY A 207 -5.88 4.92 16.45
N ASN A 208 -4.72 5.29 17.00
CA ASN A 208 -4.58 6.48 17.81
C ASN A 208 -4.93 7.77 17.06
N VAL A 209 -4.68 7.83 15.75
CA VAL A 209 -5.03 8.99 14.92
C VAL A 209 -6.53 9.26 15.00
N TRP A 210 -7.33 8.24 14.77
CA TRP A 210 -8.79 8.36 14.71
C TRP A 210 -9.40 8.54 16.09
N ASN A 211 -8.91 7.80 17.09
CA ASN A 211 -9.37 7.95 18.48
C ASN A 211 -9.06 9.35 19.03
N SER A 212 -7.87 9.89 18.79
CA SER A 212 -7.51 11.24 19.24
C SER A 212 -8.28 12.32 18.49
N MET A 213 -8.51 12.14 17.19
CA MET A 213 -9.37 13.02 16.41
C MET A 213 -10.80 13.09 17.00
N THR A 214 -11.40 11.94 17.32
CA THR A 214 -12.74 11.89 17.93
C THR A 214 -12.78 12.59 19.30
N LYS A 215 -11.73 12.45 20.12
CA LYS A 215 -11.65 13.14 21.43
C LYS A 215 -11.63 14.67 21.30
N LYS A 216 -11.08 15.20 20.21
CA LYS A 216 -10.99 16.66 19.94
C LYS A 216 -12.23 17.23 19.23
N LEU A 217 -13.14 16.39 18.73
CA LEU A 217 -14.39 16.79 18.08
C LEU A 217 -15.57 16.81 19.08
N PRO A 218 -16.69 17.50 18.77
CA PRO A 218 -17.85 17.52 19.65
C PRO A 218 -18.39 16.11 19.91
N LYS A 219 -18.43 15.70 21.19
CA LYS A 219 -18.83 14.35 21.60
C LYS A 219 -20.23 13.98 21.13
N ASP A 220 -21.15 14.94 21.09
CA ASP A 220 -22.54 14.73 20.67
C ASP A 220 -22.71 14.36 19.20
N TRP A 221 -21.66 14.54 18.39
CA TRP A 221 -21.67 14.07 17.01
C TRP A 221 -21.55 12.56 16.90
N PHE A 222 -20.99 11.88 17.91
CA PHE A 222 -20.67 10.46 17.82
C PHE A 222 -21.70 9.61 18.57
N ARG A 223 -22.11 8.52 17.93
CA ARG A 223 -22.89 7.43 18.51
C ARG A 223 -22.21 6.11 18.17
N PHE A 224 -21.47 5.58 19.13
CA PHE A 224 -20.84 4.26 19.06
C PHE A 224 -21.86 3.16 19.37
N ASN A 225 -21.52 1.89 19.13
CA ASN A 225 -22.44 0.75 19.29
C ASN A 225 -23.76 0.90 18.52
N SER A 226 -23.74 1.62 17.41
CA SER A 226 -24.91 1.98 16.62
C SER A 226 -24.84 1.33 15.25
N LYS A 227 -25.30 0.08 15.16
CA LYS A 227 -25.41 -0.63 13.89
C LYS A 227 -26.55 -0.04 13.06
N VAL A 228 -26.27 0.22 11.78
CA VAL A 228 -27.29 0.64 10.81
C VAL A 228 -27.81 -0.60 10.08
N ASP A 229 -29.01 -1.05 10.41
CA ASP A 229 -29.59 -2.25 9.81
C ASP A 229 -30.27 -1.99 8.46
N SER A 230 -30.83 -0.80 8.26
CA SER A 230 -31.47 -0.43 6.99
C SER A 230 -31.40 1.07 6.71
N LEU A 231 -31.50 1.44 5.44
CA LEU A 231 -31.58 2.82 4.98
C LEU A 231 -32.84 3.01 4.14
N ARG A 232 -33.69 3.97 4.51
CA ARG A 232 -34.85 4.37 3.72
C ARG A 232 -34.61 5.73 3.09
N LYS A 233 -34.60 5.79 1.76
CA LYS A 233 -34.54 7.06 1.04
C LYS A 233 -35.92 7.74 1.13
N ILE A 234 -35.97 8.93 1.72
CA ILE A 234 -37.18 9.76 1.73
C ILE A 234 -37.08 10.68 0.51
N GLN A 235 -38.05 10.61 -0.41
CA GLN A 235 -38.21 11.63 -1.43
C GLN A 235 -38.68 12.91 -0.74
N LYS A 236 -37.92 14.00 -0.89
CA LYS A 236 -38.44 15.32 -0.56
C LYS A 236 -39.43 15.68 -1.67
N TYR A 237 -40.69 15.86 -1.32
CA TYR A 237 -41.61 16.60 -2.15
C TYR A 237 -41.27 18.10 -1.97
N ASP A 238 -41.12 18.81 -3.09
CA ASP A 238 -40.85 20.24 -3.14
C ASP A 238 -42.00 21.06 -2.54
#